data_AF-A0A2T1E5A0-F1
#
_entry.id   AF-A0A2T1E5A0-F1
#
_cell.length_a   1.000
_cell.length_b   1.000
_cell.length_c   1.000
_cell.angle_alpha   90.00
_cell.angle_beta   90.00
_cell.angle_gamma   90.00
#
_symmetry.space_group_name_H-M   'P 1'
#
loop_
_entity.id
_entity.type
_entity.pdbx_description
1 polymer ?
#
loop_
_entity_poly.entity_id
_entity_poly.type
_entity_poly.pdbx_seq_one_letter_code
_entity_poly.pdbx_strand_id
1 'polypeptide(L)'
;VLIDFGSVKEISNSQNNTGQTKSHGGTQQDYIPPEQSMGTPKFCSDIYAVGIIGIQALTGMRPKQLRVDNLGNLIWQKNATVTPELARILDQMVLYAFPQRYPSATEALEALQNLSVVSS
;
A
#
# COMPACT_ATOMS: atom_id res chain seq x y z
N VAL A 1 -16.17 7.74 -4.58
CA VAL A 1 -16.32 6.93 -5.81
C VAL A 1 -14.94 6.43 -6.19
N LEU A 2 -14.67 5.13 -6.01
CA LEU A 2 -13.42 4.46 -6.42
C LEU A 2 -13.62 4.04 -7.88
N ILE A 3 -12.86 4.64 -8.79
CA ILE A 3 -13.03 4.50 -10.24
C ILE A 3 -11.69 4.17 -10.87
N ASP A 4 -11.16 2.98 -10.55
CA ASP A 4 -10.25 2.33 -11.47
C ASP A 4 -10.27 0.79 -11.28
N PHE A 5 -11.05 0.13 -12.15
CA PHE A 5 -11.10 -1.34 -12.27
C PHE A 5 -10.32 -1.80 -13.52
N GLY A 6 -9.44 -0.98 -14.08
CA GLY A 6 -8.75 -1.23 -15.35
C GLY A 6 -7.80 -2.44 -15.37
N SER A 7 -7.72 -3.25 -14.32
CA SER A 7 -6.81 -4.41 -14.27
C SER A 7 -7.37 -5.64 -13.54
N VAL A 8 -8.70 -5.81 -13.55
CA VAL A 8 -9.29 -7.09 -13.11
C VAL A 8 -9.06 -8.13 -14.22
N LYS A 9 -7.98 -8.90 -14.13
CA LYS A 9 -7.91 -10.20 -14.82
C LYS A 9 -8.54 -11.24 -13.91
N GLU A 10 -9.71 -11.70 -14.33
CA GLU A 10 -10.35 -12.93 -13.89
C GLU A 10 -9.29 -14.04 -13.75
N ILE A 11 -9.23 -14.69 -12.58
CA ILE A 11 -8.29 -15.77 -12.30
C ILE A 11 -8.80 -17.02 -13.04
N SER A 12 -8.69 -17.02 -14.36
CA SER A 12 -8.85 -18.23 -15.16
C SER A 12 -7.55 -19.00 -15.09
N ASN A 13 -7.59 -20.08 -14.31
CA ASN A 13 -6.60 -21.13 -14.23
C ASN A 13 -6.17 -21.59 -15.64
N SER A 14 -5.04 -21.10 -16.14
CA SER A 14 -4.37 -21.69 -17.30
C SER A 14 -2.89 -21.33 -17.35
N GLN A 15 -2.13 -22.40 -17.50
CA GLN A 15 -0.70 -22.50 -17.69
C GLN A 15 -0.12 -21.52 -18.71
N ASN A 16 1.16 -21.19 -18.49
CA ASN A 16 2.15 -20.83 -19.50
C ASN A 16 1.78 -19.65 -20.41
N ASN A 17 2.37 -18.48 -20.16
CA ASN A 17 3.11 -17.77 -21.22
C ASN A 17 3.93 -16.61 -20.68
N THR A 18 5.18 -16.60 -21.12
CA THR A 18 6.12 -15.48 -21.11
C THR A 18 5.48 -14.22 -21.69
N GLY A 19 5.31 -13.19 -20.87
CA GLY A 19 4.76 -11.92 -21.33
C GLY A 19 5.08 -10.80 -20.36
N GLN A 20 6.12 -10.02 -20.69
CA GLN A 20 6.35 -8.70 -20.11
C GLN A 20 5.07 -7.85 -20.28
N THR A 21 4.26 -7.73 -19.24
CA THR A 21 3.22 -6.70 -19.20
C THR A 21 3.88 -5.37 -18.85
N LYS A 22 4.35 -4.68 -19.90
CA LYS A 22 4.70 -3.27 -19.82
C LYS A 22 3.44 -2.47 -19.46
N SER A 23 3.23 -2.18 -18.19
CA SER A 23 2.22 -1.20 -17.77
C SER A 23 2.66 0.18 -18.26
N HIS A 24 1.90 0.70 -19.20
CA HIS A 24 2.02 2.05 -19.73
C HIS A 24 1.35 3.03 -18.76
N GLY A 25 2.10 3.97 -18.18
CA GLY A 25 1.53 5.05 -17.36
C GLY A 25 2.51 5.61 -16.34
N GLY A 26 3.20 6.69 -16.70
CA GLY A 26 4.33 7.31 -15.98
C GLY A 26 4.07 7.92 -14.59
N THR A 27 3.06 7.46 -13.85
CA THR A 27 2.70 7.98 -12.51
C THR A 27 2.62 6.89 -11.43
N GLN A 28 2.56 5.60 -11.79
CA GLN A 28 2.21 4.52 -10.84
C GLN A 28 3.37 3.78 -10.19
N GLN A 29 4.63 3.94 -10.65
CA GLN A 29 5.77 3.20 -10.07
C GLN A 29 5.97 3.46 -8.56
N ASP A 30 5.45 4.56 -8.03
CA ASP A 30 5.66 4.98 -6.64
C ASP A 30 4.60 4.44 -5.67
N TYR A 31 3.51 3.88 -6.22
CA TYR A 31 2.39 3.29 -5.46
C TYR A 31 2.28 1.78 -5.72
N ILE A 32 3.06 1.26 -6.68
CA ILE A 32 3.10 -0.17 -7.00
C ILE A 32 3.92 -0.86 -5.91
N PRO A 33 3.34 -1.81 -5.17
CA PRO A 33 4.08 -2.56 -4.18
C PRO A 33 5.06 -3.52 -4.87
N PRO A 34 6.16 -3.88 -4.19
CA PRO A 34 7.25 -4.66 -4.80
C PRO A 34 6.77 -5.98 -5.39
N GLU A 35 5.75 -6.63 -4.82
CA GLU A 35 5.22 -7.90 -5.32
C GLU A 35 4.41 -7.80 -6.62
N GLN A 36 3.82 -6.63 -6.92
CA GLN A 36 3.16 -6.40 -8.22
C GLN A 36 4.20 -6.28 -9.34
N SER A 37 5.38 -5.74 -9.05
CA SER A 37 6.50 -5.78 -9.99
C SER A 37 7.03 -7.19 -10.26
N MET A 38 6.73 -8.14 -9.36
CA MET A 38 7.08 -9.56 -9.45
C MET A 38 5.96 -10.43 -10.09
N GLY A 39 4.83 -9.84 -10.48
CA GLY A 39 3.77 -10.54 -11.22
C GLY A 39 2.78 -11.35 -10.37
N THR A 40 2.72 -11.13 -9.05
CA THR A 40 1.74 -11.79 -8.16
C THR A 40 0.87 -10.76 -7.40
N PRO A 41 -0.11 -10.12 -8.07
CA PRO A 41 -1.01 -9.19 -7.40
C PRO A 41 -1.82 -9.92 -6.32
N LYS A 42 -1.86 -9.35 -5.11
CA LYS A 42 -2.64 -9.86 -3.97
C LYS A 42 -3.54 -8.75 -3.44
N PHE A 43 -4.58 -9.10 -2.68
CA PHE A 43 -5.45 -8.12 -2.01
C PHE A 43 -4.67 -7.13 -1.11
N CYS A 44 -3.54 -7.56 -0.56
CA CYS A 44 -2.64 -6.69 0.23
C CYS A 44 -1.91 -5.62 -0.58
N SER A 45 -1.96 -5.68 -1.92
CA SER A 45 -1.35 -4.68 -2.80
C SER A 45 -2.16 -3.38 -2.80
N ASP A 46 -3.50 -3.46 -2.77
CA ASP A 46 -4.35 -2.26 -2.68
C ASP A 46 -4.21 -1.57 -1.32
N ILE A 47 -4.03 -2.36 -0.26
CA ILE A 47 -3.78 -1.86 1.10
C ILE A 47 -2.50 -1.02 1.15
N TYR A 48 -1.45 -1.47 0.46
CA TYR A 48 -0.21 -0.71 0.34
C TYR A 48 -0.45 0.63 -0.35
N ALA A 49 -1.11 0.63 -1.51
CA ALA A 49 -1.39 1.85 -2.26
C ALA A 49 -2.20 2.86 -1.42
N VAL A 50 -3.21 2.40 -0.69
CA VAL A 50 -4.00 3.26 0.22
C VAL A 50 -3.14 3.80 1.36
N GLY A 51 -2.27 2.98 1.95
CA GLY A 51 -1.35 3.41 3.01
C GLY A 51 -0.40 4.51 2.52
N ILE A 52 0.15 4.36 1.31
CA ILE A 52 1.01 5.37 0.67
C ILE A 52 0.26 6.69 0.45
N ILE A 53 -1.00 6.64 0.00
CA ILE A 53 -1.85 7.83 -0.15
C ILE A 53 -2.07 8.51 1.20
N GLY A 54 -2.34 7.74 2.26
CA GLY A 54 -2.49 8.27 3.62
C GLY A 54 -1.23 8.98 4.11
N ILE A 55 -0.06 8.37 3.91
CA ILE A 55 1.24 8.96 4.27
C ILE A 55 1.50 10.24 3.47
N GLN A 56 1.21 10.25 2.16
CA GLN A 56 1.37 11.43 1.33
C GLN A 56 0.42 12.57 1.78
N ALA A 57 -0.82 12.24 2.16
CA ALA A 57 -1.76 13.23 2.67
C ALA A 57 -1.28 13.86 3.99
N LEU A 58 -0.65 13.07 4.87
CA LEU A 58 -0.12 13.56 6.15
C LEU A 58 1.18 14.36 6.01
N THR A 59 2.05 13.97 5.08
CA THR A 59 3.39 14.57 4.91
C THR A 59 3.45 15.66 3.85
N GLY A 60 2.48 15.69 2.92
CA GLY A 60 2.52 16.52 1.72
C GLY A 60 3.59 16.12 0.70
N MET A 61 4.30 14.99 0.92
CA MET A 61 5.43 14.58 0.10
C MET A 61 5.09 13.38 -0.78
N ARG A 62 5.68 13.34 -1.98
CA ARG A 62 5.56 12.17 -2.85
C ARG A 62 6.36 10.99 -2.29
N PRO A 63 5.97 9.73 -2.56
CA PRO A 63 6.63 8.56 -1.98
C PRO A 63 8.13 8.48 -2.29
N LYS A 64 8.55 8.88 -3.50
CA LYS A 64 9.98 8.99 -3.90
C LYS A 64 10.82 9.95 -3.05
N GLN A 65 10.20 10.92 -2.39
CA GLN A 65 10.89 11.89 -1.55
C GLN A 65 11.11 11.37 -0.13
N LEU A 66 10.39 10.31 0.25
CA LEU A 66 10.52 9.67 1.55
C LEU A 66 11.77 8.79 1.57
N ARG A 67 12.46 8.77 2.71
CA ARG A 67 13.59 7.86 2.93
C ARG A 67 13.07 6.47 3.24
N VAL A 68 13.83 5.45 2.87
CA VAL A 68 13.58 4.07 3.27
C VAL A 68 14.66 3.58 4.24
N ASP A 69 14.31 2.63 5.10
CA ASP A 69 15.25 1.91 5.95
C ASP A 69 15.96 0.79 5.16
N ASN A 70 16.84 0.06 5.84
CA ASN A 70 17.59 -1.06 5.25
C ASN A 70 16.69 -2.26 4.87
N LEU A 71 15.46 -2.30 5.35
CA LEU A 71 14.46 -3.34 5.07
C LEU A 71 13.49 -2.92 3.95
N GLY A 72 13.62 -1.70 3.43
CA GLY A 72 12.76 -1.15 2.40
C GLY A 72 11.47 -0.49 2.92
N ASN A 73 11.31 -0.31 4.24
CA ASN A 73 10.14 0.35 4.81
C ASN A 73 10.31 1.88 4.79
N LEU A 74 9.20 2.61 4.64
CA LEU A 74 9.21 4.06 4.56
C LEU A 74 9.43 4.72 5.92
N ILE A 75 10.34 5.68 5.96
CA ILE A 75 10.64 6.52 7.13
C ILE A 75 9.99 7.89 6.90
N TRP A 76 8.72 8.02 7.30
CA TRP A 76 7.89 9.19 7.00
C TRP A 76 7.41 9.97 8.24
N GLN A 77 7.30 9.32 9.42
CA GLN A 77 6.70 9.91 10.62
C GLN A 77 7.36 11.24 11.06
N LYS A 78 8.67 11.38 10.86
CA LYS A 78 9.42 12.61 11.17
C LYS A 78 9.00 13.84 10.34
N ASN A 79 8.22 13.64 9.28
CA ASN A 79 7.76 14.66 8.37
C ASN A 79 6.24 14.92 8.46
N ALA A 80 5.56 14.35 9.46
CA ALA A 80 4.13 14.52 9.69
C ALA A 80 3.83 14.68 11.19
N THR A 81 2.75 15.37 11.51
CA THR A 81 2.17 15.35 12.86
C THR A 81 1.05 14.32 12.87
N VAL A 82 1.28 13.20 13.56
CA VAL A 82 0.38 12.05 13.56
C VAL A 82 0.41 11.38 14.94
N THR A 83 -0.69 10.77 15.36
CA THR A 83 -0.72 9.99 16.60
C THR A 83 0.08 8.68 16.44
N PRO A 84 0.71 8.17 17.51
CA PRO A 84 1.46 6.90 17.45
C PRO A 84 0.63 5.73 16.91
N GLU A 85 -0.66 5.70 17.24
CA GLU A 85 -1.55 4.62 16.87
C GLU A 85 -1.89 4.65 15.37
N LEU A 86 -2.18 5.83 14.82
CA LEU A 86 -2.41 5.99 13.38
C LEU A 86 -1.13 5.74 12.58
N ALA A 87 0.02 6.20 13.10
CA ALA A 87 1.32 5.94 12.49
C ALA A 87 1.58 4.43 12.38
N ARG A 88 1.30 3.66 13.42
CA ARG A 88 1.48 2.20 13.43
C ARG A 88 0.62 1.50 12.39
N ILE A 89 -0.64 1.92 12.23
CA ILE A 89 -1.55 1.33 11.24
C ILE A 89 -1.03 1.62 9.83
N LEU A 90 -0.65 2.87 9.54
CA LEU A 90 -0.11 3.24 8.23
C LEU A 90 1.21 2.52 7.94
N ASP A 91 2.11 2.39 8.91
CA ASP A 91 3.35 1.61 8.78
C ASP A 91 3.06 0.16 8.40
N GLN A 92 2.10 -0.48 9.09
CA GLN A 92 1.70 -1.85 8.81
C GLN A 92 1.06 -2.00 7.41
N MET A 93 0.31 -1.00 6.95
CA MET A 93 -0.24 -0.99 5.58
C MET A 93 0.85 -0.93 4.51
N VAL A 94 1.97 -0.23 4.77
CA VAL A 94 3.03 0.01 3.77
C VAL A 94 4.30 -0.83 3.98
N LEU A 95 4.24 -1.90 4.78
CA LEU A 95 5.40 -2.79 4.98
C LEU A 95 5.91 -3.36 3.66
N TYR A 96 7.23 -3.35 3.48
CA TYR A 96 7.85 -3.97 2.31
C TYR A 96 7.56 -5.47 2.26
N ALA A 97 7.64 -6.14 3.41
CA ALA A 97 7.27 -7.54 3.58
C ALA A 97 5.74 -7.71 3.54
N PHE A 98 5.17 -7.90 2.35
CA PHE A 98 3.72 -8.02 2.14
C PHE A 98 3.01 -9.07 3.04
N PRO A 99 3.61 -10.21 3.46
CA PRO A 99 2.94 -11.15 4.36
C PRO A 99 2.71 -10.60 5.77
N GLN A 100 3.38 -9.51 6.15
CA GLN A 100 3.26 -8.85 7.45
C GLN A 100 2.28 -7.66 7.41
N ARG A 101 1.79 -7.28 6.23
CA ARG A 101 0.70 -6.30 6.10
C ARG A 101 -0.62 -6.89 6.59
N TYR A 102 -1.63 -6.05 6.68
CA TYR A 102 -3.01 -6.53 6.82
C TYR A 102 -3.36 -7.48 5.66
N PRO A 103 -3.91 -8.68 5.94
CA PRO A 103 -4.26 -9.66 4.93
C PRO A 103 -5.50 -9.24 4.12
N SER A 104 -6.33 -8.33 4.64
CA SER A 104 -7.53 -7.83 3.96
C SER A 104 -7.81 -6.35 4.28
N ALA A 105 -8.56 -5.69 3.40
CA ALA A 105 -9.02 -4.32 3.61
C ALA A 105 -9.94 -4.21 4.84
N THR A 106 -10.69 -5.28 5.14
CA THR A 106 -11.55 -5.35 6.33
C THR A 106 -10.74 -5.23 7.61
N GLU A 107 -9.62 -5.94 7.74
CA GLU A 107 -8.77 -5.87 8.92
C GLU A 107 -8.07 -4.50 9.06
N ALA A 108 -7.65 -3.91 7.94
CA ALA A 108 -7.11 -2.55 7.95
C ALA A 108 -8.17 -1.51 8.39
N LEU A 109 -9.41 -1.67 7.92
CA LEU A 109 -10.53 -0.80 8.29
C LEU A 109 -10.90 -0.95 9.77
N GLU A 110 -10.95 -2.18 10.29
CA GLU A 110 -11.22 -2.45 11.70
C GLU A 110 -10.16 -1.81 12.60
N ALA A 111 -8.88 -1.90 12.22
CA ALA A 111 -7.80 -1.23 12.94
C ALA A 111 -7.99 0.29 12.99
N LEU A 112 -8.40 0.91 11.87
CA LEU A 112 -8.69 2.34 11.81
C LEU A 112 -9.92 2.74 12.64
N GLN A 113 -10.98 1.93 12.64
CA GLN A 113 -12.19 2.19 13.42
C GLN A 113 -11.90 2.14 14.93
N ASN A 114 -11.08 1.20 15.38
CA ASN A 114 -10.68 1.07 16.78
C ASN A 114 -9.92 2.31 17.29
N LEU A 115 -9.27 3.10 16.44
CA LEU A 115 -8.68 4.39 16.84
C LEU A 115 -9.73 5.40 17.31
N SER A 116 -10.88 5.44 16.62
CA SER A 116 -11.95 6.41 16.90
C SER A 116 -12.67 6.10 18.20
N VAL A 117 -12.79 4.81 18.55
CA VAL A 117 -13.50 4.35 19.75
C VAL A 117 -12.70 4.61 21.03
N VAL A 118 -11.37 4.58 20.96
CA VAL A 118 -10.49 4.83 22.12
C VAL A 118 -10.38 6.34 22.46
N SER A 119 -10.85 7.22 21.58
CA SER A 119 -10.78 8.68 21.78
C SER A 119 -12.00 9.27 22.53
N SER A 120 -12.78 8.44 23.23
CA SER A 120 -14.00 8.83 23.98
C SER A 120 -13.80 8.81 25.50
#